data_AF-Q4RAQ4-F1
#
_entry.id   AF-Q4RAQ4-F1
#
_cell.length_a   1.000
_cell.length_b   1.000
_cell.length_c   1.000
_cell.angle_alpha   90.00
_cell.angle_beta   90.00
_cell.angle_gamma   90.00
#
_symmetry.space_group_name_H-M   'P 1'
#
loop_
_entity.id
_entity.type
_entity.pdbx_description
1 polymer ?
#
loop_
_entity_poly.entity_id
_entity_poly.type
_entity_poly.pdbx_seq_one_letter_code
_entity_poly.pdbx_strand_id
1 'polypeptide(L)'
;MAESKTHEHSKQPFNLVEEPLNLSVLLDRGWKIFEEVDNTNEALNSDAVQIKVKLGLSMLEEASRMVAQLNLFSRNEELEEIATADLKYMLLPALLGALTMKKINRDKRLEIIQTAQAYFVDFLKRCKDYNVSDFELPKSVDENREPDAESSLAAMGPSPVDLVSMAAQRRAKIERYRQKKELESKLTDVQRAVESGQADDEVTTTLLPP
;
A
#
# COMPACT_ATOMS: atom_id res chain seq x y z
N MET A 1 -64.20 23.37 -27.28
CA MET A 1 -63.69 22.57 -28.42
C MET A 1 -62.22 22.90 -28.60
N ALA A 2 -61.39 21.85 -28.68
CA ALA A 2 -59.96 21.84 -29.07
C ALA A 2 -58.96 22.59 -28.15
N GLU A 3 -57.73 22.14 -27.87
CA GLU A 3 -57.00 20.86 -28.00
C GLU A 3 -55.65 21.06 -27.27
N SER A 4 -55.18 20.01 -26.59
CA SER A 4 -53.82 19.58 -26.24
C SER A 4 -52.59 20.51 -26.38
N LYS A 5 -51.77 20.59 -25.32
CA LYS A 5 -50.43 19.94 -25.27
C LYS A 5 -49.79 20.03 -23.87
N THR A 6 -49.53 18.85 -23.32
CA THR A 6 -48.69 18.55 -22.16
C THR A 6 -47.21 18.75 -22.49
N HIS A 7 -46.41 19.20 -21.51
CA HIS A 7 -45.01 18.81 -21.42
C HIS A 7 -44.61 18.69 -19.94
N GLU A 8 -44.77 17.47 -19.45
CA GLU A 8 -44.20 16.96 -18.22
C GLU A 8 -42.68 16.82 -18.43
N HIS A 9 -41.87 17.55 -17.67
CA HIS A 9 -40.43 17.31 -17.64
C HIS A 9 -40.16 16.23 -16.60
N SER A 10 -40.26 14.98 -17.06
CA SER A 10 -39.94 13.79 -16.27
C SER A 10 -38.48 13.83 -15.82
N LYS A 11 -38.27 13.77 -14.51
CA LYS A 11 -36.98 13.48 -13.88
C LYS A 11 -36.53 12.11 -14.38
N GLN A 12 -35.57 12.08 -15.31
CA GLN A 12 -34.89 10.84 -15.64
C GLN A 12 -34.07 10.40 -14.41
N PRO A 13 -34.21 9.14 -13.97
CA PRO A 13 -33.33 8.60 -12.96
C PRO A 13 -31.93 8.49 -13.56
N PHE A 14 -30.94 8.95 -12.81
CA PHE A 14 -29.54 8.61 -13.04
C PHE A 14 -29.43 7.08 -13.06
N ASN A 15 -29.36 6.51 -14.26
CA ASN A 15 -28.93 5.12 -14.44
C ASN A 15 -27.46 5.07 -14.04
N LEU A 16 -27.20 4.78 -12.76
CA LEU A 16 -25.97 4.14 -12.36
C LEU A 16 -26.02 2.76 -13.01
N VAL A 17 -25.34 2.61 -14.15
CA VAL A 17 -24.86 1.30 -14.56
C VAL A 17 -23.97 0.85 -13.40
N GLU A 18 -24.49 -0.03 -12.56
CA GLU A 18 -23.69 -0.78 -11.60
C GLU A 18 -22.78 -1.68 -12.45
N GLU A 19 -21.67 -1.12 -12.94
CA GLU A 19 -20.58 -1.93 -13.43
C GLU A 19 -20.23 -2.91 -12.30
N PRO A 20 -20.19 -4.22 -12.58
CA PRO A 20 -19.81 -5.19 -11.57
C PRO A 20 -18.45 -4.76 -11.04
N LEU A 21 -18.37 -4.55 -9.72
CA LEU A 21 -17.13 -4.22 -9.02
C LEU A 21 -16.17 -5.39 -9.21
N ASN A 22 -15.39 -5.32 -10.29
CA ASN A 22 -14.36 -6.29 -10.59
C ASN A 22 -13.06 -5.90 -9.87
N LEU A 23 -12.15 -6.87 -9.77
CA LEU A 23 -10.93 -6.73 -9.01
C LEU A 23 -10.07 -5.52 -9.46
N SER A 24 -9.99 -5.25 -10.78
CA SER A 24 -9.26 -4.07 -11.27
C SER A 24 -9.92 -2.78 -10.81
N VAL A 25 -11.24 -2.66 -10.96
CA VAL A 25 -11.96 -1.44 -10.57
C VAL A 25 -11.83 -1.16 -9.07
N LEU A 26 -11.83 -2.19 -8.23
CA LEU A 26 -11.62 -2.03 -6.78
C LEU A 26 -10.20 -1.50 -6.47
N LEU A 27 -9.18 -2.07 -7.11
CA LEU A 27 -7.81 -1.60 -6.94
C LEU A 27 -7.67 -0.16 -7.44
N ASP A 28 -8.13 0.14 -8.65
CA ASP A 28 -7.98 1.46 -9.28
C ASP A 28 -8.67 2.55 -8.45
N ARG A 29 -9.89 2.28 -7.96
CA ARG A 29 -10.60 3.21 -7.06
C ARG A 29 -9.91 3.35 -5.70
N GLY A 30 -9.45 2.25 -5.11
CA GLY A 30 -8.71 2.27 -3.84
C GLY A 30 -7.39 3.04 -3.94
N TRP A 31 -6.66 2.86 -5.05
CA TRP A 31 -5.43 3.58 -5.37
C TRP A 31 -5.69 5.08 -5.52
N LYS A 32 -6.69 5.46 -6.32
CA LYS A 32 -7.07 6.86 -6.50
C LYS A 32 -7.43 7.54 -5.18
N ILE A 33 -8.19 6.85 -4.32
CA ILE A 33 -8.51 7.36 -2.97
C ILE A 33 -7.23 7.55 -2.14
N PHE A 34 -6.30 6.60 -2.20
CA PHE A 34 -5.01 6.72 -1.52
C PHE A 34 -4.24 7.96 -2.00
N GLU A 35 -4.12 8.18 -3.31
CA GLU A 35 -3.46 9.36 -3.86
C GLU A 35 -4.13 10.67 -3.46
N GLU A 36 -5.47 10.71 -3.47
CA GLU A 36 -6.23 11.88 -3.01
C GLU A 36 -5.97 12.17 -1.52
N VAL A 37 -5.89 11.14 -0.69
CA VAL A 37 -5.61 11.29 0.76
C VAL A 37 -4.15 11.63 1.02
N ASP A 38 -3.21 11.14 0.22
CA ASP A 38 -1.78 11.40 0.42
C ASP A 38 -1.39 12.81 -0.03
N ASN A 39 -2.07 13.35 -1.06
CA ASN A 39 -1.81 14.67 -1.63
C ASN A 39 -2.78 15.77 -1.16
N THR A 40 -3.70 15.48 -0.23
CA THR A 40 -4.65 16.49 0.25
C THR A 40 -3.97 17.56 1.12
N ASN A 41 -4.44 18.80 0.98
CA ASN A 41 -4.10 19.91 1.88
C ASN A 41 -5.05 20.01 3.09
N GLU A 42 -6.09 19.18 3.13
CA GLU A 42 -7.02 19.13 4.26
C GLU A 42 -6.40 18.46 5.48
N ALA A 43 -6.90 18.81 6.67
CA ALA A 43 -6.45 18.18 7.90
C ALA A 43 -6.83 16.69 7.91
N LEU A 44 -5.88 15.80 8.21
CA LEU A 44 -6.11 14.35 8.20
C LEU A 44 -7.22 13.90 9.16
N ASN A 45 -7.46 14.65 10.23
CA ASN A 45 -8.54 14.39 11.18
C ASN A 45 -9.91 14.96 10.75
N SER A 46 -10.03 15.55 9.55
CA SER A 46 -11.31 15.99 9.02
C SER A 46 -12.20 14.79 8.71
N ASP A 47 -13.51 14.96 8.89
CA ASP A 47 -14.47 13.90 8.59
C ASP A 47 -14.44 13.51 7.11
N ALA A 48 -14.28 14.49 6.21
CA ALA A 48 -14.18 14.26 4.77
C ALA A 48 -13.00 13.33 4.42
N VAL A 49 -11.82 13.59 4.97
CA VAL A 49 -10.64 12.75 4.73
C VAL A 49 -10.81 11.38 5.40
N GLN A 50 -11.31 11.32 6.64
CA GLN A 50 -11.51 10.03 7.33
C GLN A 50 -12.58 9.15 6.68
N ILE A 51 -13.62 9.73 6.06
CA ILE A 51 -14.60 9.01 5.24
C ILE A 51 -13.91 8.41 4.01
N LYS A 52 -13.10 9.20 3.30
CA LYS A 52 -12.31 8.68 2.15
C LYS A 52 -11.39 7.55 2.57
N VAL A 53 -10.66 7.69 3.67
CA VAL A 53 -9.78 6.64 4.21
C VAL A 53 -10.55 5.34 4.45
N LYS A 54 -11.72 5.41 5.11
CA LYS A 54 -12.56 4.23 5.35
C LYS A 54 -13.08 3.60 4.06
N LEU A 55 -13.48 4.41 3.09
CA LEU A 55 -13.94 3.94 1.79
C LEU A 55 -12.82 3.22 1.02
N GLY A 56 -11.63 3.83 0.97
CA GLY A 56 -10.45 3.24 0.31
C GLY A 56 -10.05 1.92 0.95
N LEU A 57 -10.04 1.84 2.28
CA LEU A 57 -9.79 0.59 3.00
C LEU A 57 -10.82 -0.49 2.63
N SER A 58 -12.11 -0.18 2.65
CA SER A 58 -13.16 -1.14 2.27
C SER A 58 -12.97 -1.70 0.86
N MET A 59 -12.62 -0.83 -0.11
CA MET A 59 -12.39 -1.24 -1.50
C MET A 59 -11.16 -2.14 -1.64
N LEU A 60 -10.04 -1.79 -0.99
CA LEU A 60 -8.81 -2.58 -1.04
C LEU A 60 -8.93 -3.89 -0.26
N GLU A 61 -9.69 -3.92 0.83
CA GLU A 61 -10.00 -5.14 1.57
C GLU A 61 -10.84 -6.11 0.73
N GLU A 62 -11.82 -5.60 -0.02
CA GLU A 62 -12.59 -6.40 -0.97
C GLU A 62 -11.70 -6.91 -2.11
N ALA A 63 -10.85 -6.06 -2.68
CA ALA A 63 -9.87 -6.49 -3.68
C ALA A 63 -8.97 -7.60 -3.13
N SER A 64 -8.45 -7.45 -1.90
CA SER A 64 -7.62 -8.47 -1.26
C SER A 64 -8.37 -9.78 -1.02
N ARG A 65 -9.67 -9.74 -0.71
CA ARG A 65 -10.51 -10.95 -0.61
C ARG A 65 -10.65 -11.64 -1.95
N MET A 66 -10.92 -10.88 -3.02
CA MET A 66 -11.03 -11.43 -4.37
C MET A 66 -9.73 -12.05 -4.86
N VAL A 67 -8.57 -11.42 -4.62
CA VAL A 67 -7.25 -11.99 -4.94
C VAL A 67 -7.05 -13.33 -4.26
N ALA A 68 -7.42 -13.44 -2.97
CA ALA A 68 -7.31 -14.69 -2.24
C ALA A 68 -8.27 -15.77 -2.78
N GLN A 69 -9.47 -15.40 -3.22
CA GLN A 69 -10.43 -16.34 -3.82
C GLN A 69 -9.98 -16.84 -5.20
N LEU A 70 -9.34 -15.97 -5.99
CA LEU A 70 -8.79 -16.30 -7.30
C LEU A 70 -7.47 -17.07 -7.20
N ASN A 71 -6.86 -17.13 -6.01
CA ASN A 71 -5.53 -17.72 -5.78
C ASN A 71 -4.47 -17.19 -6.76
N LEU A 72 -4.45 -15.88 -7.00
CA LEU A 72 -3.50 -15.26 -7.94
C LEU A 72 -2.03 -15.37 -7.49
N PHE A 73 -1.81 -15.68 -6.22
CA PHE A 73 -0.48 -15.78 -5.64
C PHE A 73 -0.36 -17.05 -4.79
N SER A 74 0.65 -17.86 -5.08
CA SER A 74 1.09 -18.99 -4.29
C SER A 74 2.53 -18.80 -3.76
N ARG A 75 2.82 -19.32 -2.57
CA ARG A 75 4.17 -19.25 -1.97
C ARG A 75 5.25 -20.02 -2.73
N ASN A 76 4.86 -20.88 -3.66
CA ASN A 76 5.76 -21.74 -4.42
C ASN A 76 5.91 -21.29 -5.88
N GLU A 77 5.37 -20.12 -6.24
CA GLU A 77 5.49 -19.56 -7.59
C GLU A 77 6.70 -18.64 -7.68
N GLU A 78 7.33 -18.62 -8.85
CA GLU A 78 8.29 -17.59 -9.20
C GLU A 78 7.57 -16.36 -9.75
N LEU A 79 8.21 -15.19 -9.65
CA LEU A 79 7.61 -13.96 -10.12
C LEU A 79 7.28 -13.97 -11.62
N GLU A 80 8.12 -14.64 -12.42
CA GLU A 80 7.95 -14.80 -13.86
C GLU A 80 6.69 -15.61 -14.22
N GLU A 81 6.15 -16.38 -13.27
CA GLU A 81 4.93 -17.15 -13.45
C GLU A 81 3.66 -16.32 -13.22
N ILE A 82 3.79 -15.10 -12.67
CA ILE A 82 2.67 -14.17 -12.48
C ILE A 82 2.43 -13.41 -13.78
N ALA A 83 1.18 -13.40 -14.25
CA ALA A 83 0.79 -12.56 -15.38
C ALA A 83 1.09 -11.08 -15.09
N THR A 84 1.71 -10.37 -16.04
CA THR A 84 2.09 -8.95 -15.90
C THR A 84 0.93 -8.06 -15.43
N ALA A 85 -0.30 -8.37 -15.88
CA ALA A 85 -1.51 -7.66 -15.48
C ALA A 85 -1.89 -7.84 -14.00
N ASP A 86 -1.46 -8.93 -13.37
CA ASP A 86 -1.78 -9.30 -11.99
C ASP A 86 -0.71 -8.83 -10.99
N LEU A 87 0.50 -8.50 -11.45
CA LEU A 87 1.59 -7.98 -10.60
C LEU A 87 1.16 -6.80 -9.73
N LYS A 88 0.29 -5.92 -10.25
CA LYS A 88 -0.25 -4.76 -9.51
C LYS A 88 -0.97 -5.16 -8.22
N TYR A 89 -1.56 -6.36 -8.15
CA TYR A 89 -2.25 -6.85 -6.97
C TYR A 89 -1.30 -7.27 -5.83
N MET A 90 0.00 -7.45 -6.11
CA MET A 90 1.02 -7.67 -5.08
C MET A 90 1.08 -6.49 -4.09
N LEU A 91 0.75 -5.28 -4.54
CA LEU A 91 0.81 -4.04 -3.76
C LEU A 91 -0.33 -3.87 -2.76
N LEU A 92 -1.39 -4.71 -2.82
CA LEU A 92 -2.58 -4.56 -1.98
C LEU A 92 -2.27 -4.46 -0.47
N PRO A 93 -1.42 -5.31 0.13
CA PRO A 93 -1.10 -5.18 1.54
C PRO A 93 -0.32 -3.89 1.84
N ALA A 94 0.56 -3.44 0.96
CA ALA A 94 1.27 -2.17 1.15
C ALA A 94 0.31 -0.97 1.16
N LEU A 95 -0.66 -0.94 0.24
CA LEU A 95 -1.69 0.10 0.19
C LEU A 95 -2.61 0.07 1.41
N LEU A 96 -3.03 -1.12 1.84
CA LEU A 96 -3.82 -1.30 3.06
C LEU A 96 -3.06 -0.78 4.30
N GLY A 97 -1.78 -1.09 4.42
CA GLY A 97 -0.91 -0.57 5.47
C GLY A 97 -0.80 0.96 5.43
N ALA A 98 -0.59 1.52 4.23
CA ALA A 98 -0.44 2.96 4.03
C ALA A 98 -1.73 3.73 4.37
N LEU A 99 -2.90 3.29 3.88
CA LEU A 99 -4.20 3.88 4.24
C LEU A 99 -4.55 3.67 5.71
N THR A 100 -4.19 2.52 6.29
CA THR A 100 -4.41 2.29 7.73
C THR A 100 -3.65 3.32 8.57
N MET A 101 -2.44 3.69 8.16
CA MET A 101 -1.66 4.76 8.82
C MET A 101 -2.29 6.15 8.71
N LYS A 102 -3.23 6.37 7.78
CA LYS A 102 -4.00 7.61 7.63
C LYS A 102 -5.23 7.67 8.56
N LYS A 103 -5.59 6.58 9.26
CA LYS A 103 -6.69 6.57 10.23
C LYS A 103 -6.35 7.39 11.47
N ILE A 104 -7.28 8.22 11.93
CA ILE A 104 -7.15 8.99 13.15
C ILE A 104 -8.15 8.49 14.19
N ASN A 105 -7.64 7.78 15.21
CA ASN A 105 -8.37 7.44 16.42
C ASN A 105 -7.34 7.32 17.56
N ARG A 106 -7.44 8.18 18.57
CA ARG A 106 -6.45 8.24 19.66
C ARG A 106 -6.52 7.01 20.56
N ASP A 107 -7.73 6.57 20.88
CA ASP A 107 -7.97 5.44 21.79
C ASP A 107 -7.53 4.12 21.15
N LYS A 108 -7.65 4.02 19.83
CA LYS A 108 -7.26 2.83 19.04
C LYS A 108 -5.93 3.00 18.31
N ARG A 109 -5.08 3.95 18.73
CA ARG A 109 -3.84 4.24 17.99
C ARG A 109 -2.89 3.03 17.93
N LEU A 110 -2.81 2.27 19.02
CA LEU A 110 -2.00 1.05 19.08
C LEU A 110 -2.51 0.00 18.08
N GLU A 111 -3.81 -0.28 18.09
CA GLU A 111 -4.44 -1.22 17.15
C GLU A 111 -4.16 -0.80 15.69
N ILE A 112 -4.32 0.49 15.36
CA ILE A 112 -4.04 1.02 14.02
C ILE A 112 -2.58 0.74 13.61
N ILE A 113 -1.62 0.95 14.51
CA ILE A 113 -0.20 0.70 14.22
C ILE A 113 0.06 -0.79 14.02
N GLN A 114 -0.49 -1.65 14.88
CA GLN A 114 -0.33 -3.10 14.77
C GLN A 114 -0.95 -3.64 13.48
N THR A 115 -2.15 -3.18 13.11
CA THR A 115 -2.78 -3.55 11.85
C THR A 115 -1.96 -3.10 10.64
N ALA A 116 -1.48 -1.84 10.62
CA ALA A 116 -0.62 -1.37 9.54
C ALA A 116 0.70 -2.16 9.46
N GLN A 117 1.30 -2.47 10.60
CA GLN A 117 2.51 -3.30 10.66
C GLN A 117 2.27 -4.69 10.07
N ALA A 118 1.15 -5.35 10.41
CA ALA A 118 0.81 -6.65 9.86
C ALA A 118 0.71 -6.59 8.32
N TYR A 119 0.02 -5.59 7.78
CA TYR A 119 -0.07 -5.38 6.33
C TYR A 119 1.28 -5.16 5.66
N PHE A 120 2.16 -4.34 6.24
CA PHE A 120 3.49 -4.13 5.68
C PHE A 120 4.36 -5.39 5.77
N VAL A 121 4.28 -6.14 6.87
CA VAL A 121 5.00 -7.41 7.02
C VAL A 121 4.50 -8.42 5.99
N ASP A 122 3.19 -8.50 5.75
CA ASP A 122 2.63 -9.41 4.74
C ASP A 122 3.08 -9.03 3.33
N PHE A 123 3.16 -7.73 3.01
CA PHE A 123 3.76 -7.26 1.76
C PHE A 123 5.22 -7.69 1.64
N LEU A 124 6.03 -7.44 2.66
CA LEU A 124 7.45 -7.79 2.66
C LEU A 124 7.66 -9.31 2.55
N LYS A 125 6.88 -10.12 3.27
CA LYS A 125 6.94 -11.59 3.14
C LYS A 125 6.67 -12.00 1.70
N ARG A 126 5.62 -11.45 1.09
CA ARG A 126 5.28 -11.73 -0.31
C ARG A 126 6.41 -11.31 -1.26
N CYS A 127 6.99 -10.13 -1.08
CA CYS A 127 8.15 -9.71 -1.87
C CYS A 127 9.32 -10.67 -1.71
N LYS A 128 9.56 -11.23 -0.51
CA LYS A 128 10.61 -12.22 -0.32
C LYS A 128 10.26 -13.57 -0.95
N ASP A 129 9.04 -14.06 -0.79
CA ASP A 129 8.59 -15.35 -1.34
C ASP A 129 8.74 -15.39 -2.87
N TYR A 130 8.50 -14.25 -3.53
CA TYR A 130 8.65 -14.08 -4.98
C TYR A 130 10.01 -13.51 -5.42
N ASN A 131 11.00 -13.45 -4.52
CA ASN A 131 12.35 -12.91 -4.78
C ASN A 131 12.34 -11.52 -5.43
N VAL A 132 11.45 -10.63 -4.98
CA VAL A 132 11.24 -9.30 -5.55
C VAL A 132 12.40 -8.36 -5.30
N SER A 133 13.09 -8.55 -4.18
CA SER A 133 14.26 -7.76 -3.82
C SER A 133 15.03 -8.48 -2.72
N ASP A 134 16.35 -8.33 -2.75
CA ASP A 134 17.23 -8.79 -1.69
C ASP A 134 17.15 -7.90 -0.46
N PHE A 135 16.37 -8.32 0.54
CA PHE A 135 16.33 -7.67 1.85
C PHE A 135 16.09 -8.66 3.00
N GLU A 136 16.50 -8.25 4.20
CA GLU A 136 16.19 -8.96 5.44
C GLU A 136 14.85 -8.50 6.01
N LEU A 137 13.96 -9.46 6.31
CA LEU A 137 12.72 -9.12 7.00
C LEU A 137 13.00 -8.64 8.42
N PRO A 138 12.30 -7.59 8.89
CA PRO A 138 12.32 -7.23 10.29
C PRO A 138 11.87 -8.42 11.15
N LYS A 139 12.69 -8.81 12.14
CA LYS A 139 12.33 -9.83 13.13
C LYS A 139 11.05 -9.40 13.87
N SER A 140 10.10 -10.30 14.01
CA SER A 140 8.86 -10.04 14.75
C SER A 140 9.18 -9.83 16.24
N VAL A 141 8.48 -8.88 16.87
CA VAL A 141 8.69 -8.55 18.30
C VAL A 141 8.30 -9.72 19.22
N ASP A 142 7.58 -10.72 18.72
CA ASP A 142 7.15 -11.90 19.49
C ASP A 142 8.21 -13.00 19.67
N GLU A 143 9.31 -12.99 18.90
CA GLU A 143 10.35 -14.03 19.02
C GLU A 143 11.32 -13.80 20.20
N ASN A 144 11.13 -12.74 20.99
CA ASN A 144 12.01 -12.36 22.12
C ASN A 144 11.36 -12.49 23.51
N ARG A 145 10.30 -13.30 23.68
CA ARG A 145 9.85 -13.72 25.02
C ARG A 145 10.58 -15.00 25.47
N GLU A 146 11.90 -14.96 25.47
CA GLU A 146 12.69 -15.81 26.37
C GLU A 146 12.69 -15.14 27.75
N PRO A 147 12.45 -15.88 28.86
CA PRO A 147 12.35 -15.29 30.19
C PRO A 147 13.75 -15.15 30.79
N ASP A 148 14.55 -14.19 30.32
CA ASP A 148 15.83 -13.90 30.98
C ASP A 148 15.72 -12.72 31.94
N ALA A 149 15.66 -13.11 33.22
CA ALA A 149 16.23 -12.50 34.41
C ALA A 149 16.49 -10.98 34.44
N GLU A 150 15.86 -10.37 35.45
CA GLU A 150 16.31 -9.20 36.22
C GLU A 150 17.67 -8.59 35.82
N SER A 151 17.66 -7.34 35.35
CA SER A 151 18.67 -6.37 35.79
C SER A 151 18.17 -4.93 35.67
N SER A 152 17.72 -4.43 36.81
CA SER A 152 17.84 -3.07 37.34
C SER A 152 17.98 -1.87 36.40
N LEU A 153 16.95 -1.01 36.51
CA LEU A 153 16.98 0.42 36.27
C LEU A 153 18.13 1.11 37.04
N ALA A 154 19.18 1.57 36.35
CA ALA A 154 20.00 2.71 36.81
C ALA A 154 20.95 3.24 35.71
N ALA A 155 20.74 4.50 35.32
CA ALA A 155 21.71 5.48 34.83
C ALA A 155 22.86 5.03 33.91
N MET A 156 22.74 5.28 32.60
CA MET A 156 23.89 5.36 31.69
C MET A 156 23.68 6.49 30.67
N GLY A 157 24.61 7.45 30.64
CA GLY A 157 24.80 8.34 29.49
C GLY A 157 25.23 7.54 28.24
N PRO A 158 25.26 8.16 27.04
CA PRO A 158 25.50 7.43 25.80
C PRO A 158 26.89 6.79 25.82
N SER A 159 26.94 5.45 25.83
CA SER A 159 28.19 4.71 25.74
C SER A 159 28.75 4.80 24.31
N PRO A 160 30.06 4.64 24.08
CA PRO A 160 30.65 4.67 22.74
C PRO A 160 30.11 3.57 21.79
N VAL A 161 29.53 2.48 22.33
CA VAL A 161 28.81 1.45 21.55
C VAL A 161 27.51 2.02 20.94
N ASP A 162 26.90 2.99 21.63
CA ASP A 162 25.69 3.68 21.22
C ASP A 162 25.95 4.66 20.06
N LEU A 163 27.11 5.33 20.04
CA LEU A 163 27.46 6.24 18.94
C LEU A 163 27.74 5.51 17.62
N VAL A 164 28.35 4.33 17.68
CA VAL A 164 28.61 3.50 16.48
C VAL A 164 27.31 2.91 15.93
N SER A 165 26.41 2.42 16.80
CA SER A 165 25.09 1.92 16.38
C SER A 165 24.22 3.06 15.81
N MET A 166 24.23 4.24 16.42
CA MET A 166 23.54 5.44 15.90
C MET A 166 24.13 5.90 14.56
N ALA A 167 25.45 5.87 14.39
CA ALA A 167 26.11 6.19 13.12
C ALA A 167 25.75 5.19 12.02
N ALA A 168 25.69 3.89 12.34
CA ALA A 168 25.25 2.84 11.43
C ALA A 168 23.78 3.01 11.03
N GLN A 169 22.88 3.28 11.99
CA GLN A 169 21.47 3.58 11.74
C GLN A 169 21.30 4.81 10.84
N ARG A 170 22.08 5.88 11.09
CA ARG A 170 22.07 7.08 10.26
C ARG A 170 22.52 6.78 8.83
N ARG A 171 23.62 6.02 8.66
CA ARG A 171 24.12 5.60 7.34
C ARG A 171 23.09 4.77 6.59
N ALA A 172 22.49 3.77 7.25
CA ALA A 172 21.44 2.94 6.65
C ALA A 172 20.23 3.77 6.21
N LYS A 173 19.82 4.78 6.99
CA LYS A 173 18.73 5.69 6.63
C LYS A 173 19.07 6.57 5.42
N ILE A 174 20.31 7.07 5.34
CA ILE A 174 20.79 7.85 4.19
C ILE A 174 20.80 6.98 2.92
N GLU A 175 21.29 5.75 3.03
CA GLU A 175 21.37 4.84 1.89
C GLU A 175 19.98 4.46 1.37
N ARG A 176 19.05 4.10 2.26
CA ARG A 176 17.64 3.86 1.90
C ARG A 176 16.99 5.07 1.24
N TYR A 177 17.30 6.29 1.70
CA TYR A 177 16.79 7.50 1.09
C TYR A 177 17.35 7.70 -0.34
N ARG A 178 18.63 7.40 -0.56
CA ARG A 178 19.25 7.45 -1.90
C ARG A 178 18.63 6.43 -2.84
N GLN A 179 18.53 5.18 -2.41
CA GLN A 179 17.89 4.10 -3.18
C GLN A 179 16.45 4.45 -3.54
N LYS A 180 15.66 4.94 -2.57
CA LYS A 180 14.29 5.41 -2.81
C LYS A 180 14.26 6.50 -3.89
N LYS A 181 15.13 7.51 -3.79
CA LYS A 181 15.17 8.61 -4.75
C LYS A 181 15.57 8.15 -6.17
N GLU A 182 16.51 7.21 -6.26
CA GLU A 182 16.92 6.63 -7.54
C GLU A 182 15.77 5.82 -8.18
N LEU A 183 15.07 5.01 -7.39
CA LEU A 183 13.91 4.25 -7.82
C LEU A 183 12.76 5.17 -8.27
N GLU A 184 12.48 6.24 -7.53
CA GLU A 184 11.49 7.25 -7.92
C GLU A 184 11.84 7.89 -9.26
N SER A 185 13.11 8.21 -9.50
CA SER A 185 13.56 8.75 -10.80
C SER A 185 13.35 7.75 -11.93
N LYS A 186 13.79 6.50 -11.76
CA LYS A 186 13.60 5.44 -12.76
C LYS A 186 12.12 5.21 -13.05
N LEU A 187 11.26 5.25 -12.02
CA LEU A 187 9.82 5.10 -12.16
C LEU A 187 9.22 6.23 -13.01
N THR A 188 9.66 7.48 -12.84
CA THR A 188 9.20 8.59 -13.70
C THR A 188 9.64 8.44 -15.16
N ASP A 189 10.83 7.89 -15.41
CA ASP A 189 11.33 7.64 -16.77
C ASP A 189 10.54 6.53 -17.46
N VAL A 190 10.24 5.44 -16.73
CA VAL A 190 9.43 4.32 -17.23
C VAL A 190 7.96 4.73 -17.44
N GLN A 191 7.35 5.46 -16.51
CA GLN A 191 5.99 5.99 -16.69
C GLN A 191 5.87 6.79 -18.00
N ARG A 192 6.86 7.64 -18.29
CA ARG A 192 6.89 8.41 -19.54
C ARG A 192 6.98 7.51 -20.77
N ALA A 193 7.74 6.42 -20.71
CA ALA A 193 7.89 5.46 -21.81
C ALA A 193 6.62 4.62 -22.04
N VAL A 194 5.90 4.27 -20.97
CA VAL A 194 4.61 3.58 -21.04
C VAL A 194 3.53 4.51 -21.61
N GLU A 195 3.45 5.76 -21.13
CA GLU A 195 2.51 6.76 -21.62
C GLU A 195 2.75 7.17 -23.08
N SER A 196 4.02 7.13 -23.54
CA SER A 196 4.37 7.41 -24.94
C SER A 196 4.12 6.24 -25.90
N GLY A 197 3.67 5.08 -25.39
CA GLY A 197 3.41 3.88 -26.19
C GLY A 197 4.67 3.22 -26.74
N GLN A 198 5.85 3.50 -26.15
CA GLN A 198 7.15 2.96 -26.56
C GLN A 198 7.61 1.77 -25.69
N ALA A 199 6.80 1.36 -24.72
CA ALA A 199 7.11 0.24 -23.84
C ALA A 199 6.82 -1.09 -24.54
N ASP A 200 7.88 -1.85 -24.83
CA ASP A 200 7.81 -3.28 -25.16
C ASP A 200 7.50 -4.09 -23.88
N ASP A 201 7.04 -5.32 -24.02
CA ASP A 201 6.57 -6.17 -22.88
C ASP A 201 7.67 -6.38 -21.80
N GLU A 202 8.94 -6.23 -22.19
CA GLU A 202 10.14 -6.30 -21.34
C GLU A 202 10.35 -5.06 -20.43
N VAL A 203 9.83 -3.89 -20.82
CA VAL A 203 9.91 -2.64 -20.02
C VAL A 203 8.86 -2.63 -18.91
N THR A 204 7.73 -3.30 -19.14
CA THR A 204 6.65 -3.46 -18.15
C THR A 204 7.06 -4.39 -17.00
N THR A 205 7.97 -5.34 -17.27
CA THR A 205 8.50 -6.33 -16.33
C THR A 205 9.74 -5.85 -15.55
N THR A 206 10.41 -4.75 -15.96
CA THR A 206 11.62 -4.22 -15.29
C THR A 206 11.36 -3.53 -13.94
N LEU A 207 10.17 -3.70 -13.35
CA LEU A 207 9.81 -3.19 -12.02
C LEU A 207 10.55 -3.89 -10.86
N LEU A 208 11.46 -4.82 -11.16
CA LEU A 208 12.33 -5.44 -10.17
C LEU A 208 13.80 -5.10 -10.37
N PRO A 209 14.53 -4.75 -9.29
CA PRO A 209 15.97 -4.71 -9.32
C PRO A 209 16.56 -6.14 -9.46
N PRO A 210 17.77 -6.27 -10.02
CA PRO A 210 18.51 -7.53 -10.06
C PRO A 210 18.90 -8.04 -8.68
#